data_AF-A0A2W5EBM2-F1
#
_entry.id   AF-A0A2W5EBM2-F1
#
_cell.length_a   1.000
_cell.length_b   1.000
_cell.length_c   1.000
_cell.angle_alpha   90.00
_cell.angle_beta   90.00
_cell.angle_gamma   90.00
#
_symmetry.space_group_name_H-M   'P 1'
#
loop_
_entity.id
_entity.type
_entity.pdbx_description
1 polymer ?
#
loop_
_entity_poly.entity_id
_entity_poly.type
_entity_poly.pdbx_seq_one_letter_code
_entity_poly.pdbx_strand_id
1 'polypeptide(L)'
;MTGKELKEKLKKQGVVFTDLADKLGITKQSLNSKFASQDISVGFVKEIAIAVNKNVYDIMKEDNDLSIANTEVVEEPTSYIDRRRGIKNRSVVISNTKEYQGVPIFNVPIDASFLERFRDEAYYEPIGFLNLPKLRNCDFAAVISGNSMYPLMKSGSIVVCRIVNANLNTDAAYFDEGE
;
A
#
# COMPACT_ATOMS: atom_id res chain seq x y z
N MET A 1 8.92 -12.29 22.48
CA MET A 1 8.78 -11.05 23.27
C MET A 1 7.77 -11.28 24.37
N THR A 2 8.15 -10.91 25.59
CA THR A 2 7.31 -11.07 26.78
C THR A 2 6.38 -9.87 27.01
N GLY A 3 5.31 -10.09 27.78
CA GLY A 3 4.37 -9.06 28.24
C GLY A 3 5.03 -7.80 28.80
N LYS A 4 6.07 -8.04 29.61
CA LYS A 4 6.82 -7.01 30.33
C LYS A 4 7.70 -6.19 29.38
N GLU A 5 8.40 -6.85 28.47
CA GLU A 5 9.22 -6.19 27.45
C GLU A 5 8.39 -5.24 26.58
N LEU A 6 7.21 -5.70 26.13
CA LEU A 6 6.32 -4.87 25.32
C LEU A 6 5.86 -3.62 26.10
N LYS A 7 5.49 -3.79 27.37
CA LYS A 7 5.05 -2.69 28.23
C LYS A 7 6.15 -1.64 28.40
N GLU A 8 7.39 -2.05 28.62
CA GLU A 8 8.52 -1.13 28.76
C GLU A 8 8.81 -0.36 27.47
N LYS A 9 8.79 -1.04 26.32
CA LYS A 9 8.97 -0.40 25.01
C LYS A 9 7.91 0.66 24.73
N LEU A 10 6.63 0.34 24.99
CA LEU A 10 5.53 1.29 24.82
C LEU A 10 5.68 2.50 25.76
N LYS A 11 6.19 2.30 26.98
CA LYS A 11 6.47 3.39 27.92
C LYS A 11 7.61 4.30 27.45
N LYS A 12 8.73 3.72 26.97
CA LYS A 12 9.85 4.49 26.36
C LYS A 12 9.36 5.33 25.17
N GLN A 13 8.38 4.80 24.46
CA GLN A 13 7.74 5.42 23.31
C GLN A 13 6.65 6.46 23.65
N GLY A 14 6.44 6.78 24.93
CA GLY A 14 5.50 7.81 25.38
C GLY A 14 4.03 7.42 25.28
N VAL A 15 3.71 6.12 25.18
CA VAL A 15 2.32 5.65 25.05
C VAL A 15 1.61 5.73 26.40
N VAL A 16 0.47 6.40 26.43
CA VAL A 16 -0.40 6.45 27.62
C VAL A 16 -1.30 5.21 27.62
N PHE A 17 -1.16 4.36 28.64
CA PHE A 17 -1.89 3.07 28.69
C PHE A 17 -3.40 3.21 28.91
N THR A 18 -3.87 4.34 29.41
CA THR A 18 -5.31 4.62 29.49
C THR A 18 -5.89 4.72 28.09
N ASP A 19 -5.28 5.55 27.27
CA ASP A 19 -5.73 5.83 25.91
C ASP A 19 -5.54 4.60 25.02
N LEU A 20 -4.49 3.81 25.27
CA LEU A 20 -4.27 2.54 24.58
C LEU A 20 -5.40 1.53 24.87
N ALA A 21 -5.84 1.42 26.13
CA ALA A 21 -6.93 0.51 26.49
C ALA A 21 -8.24 0.90 25.80
N ASP A 22 -8.54 2.21 25.80
CA ASP A 22 -9.73 2.76 25.15
C ASP A 22 -9.72 2.52 23.64
N LYS A 23 -8.57 2.73 22.97
CA LYS A 23 -8.40 2.46 21.54
C LYS A 23 -8.47 0.99 21.15
N LEU A 24 -8.08 0.10 22.06
CA LEU A 24 -8.18 -1.36 21.87
C LEU A 24 -9.58 -1.90 22.22
N GLY A 25 -10.46 -1.07 22.79
CA GLY A 25 -11.77 -1.51 23.24
C GLY A 25 -11.73 -2.52 24.39
N ILE A 26 -10.64 -2.54 25.17
CA ILE A 26 -10.47 -3.47 26.30
C ILE A 26 -10.29 -2.72 27.61
N THR A 27 -10.60 -3.37 28.73
CA THR A 27 -10.40 -2.76 30.05
C THR A 27 -8.91 -2.65 30.39
N LYS A 28 -8.54 -1.66 31.21
CA LYS A 28 -7.18 -1.52 31.76
C LYS A 28 -6.71 -2.77 32.48
N GLN A 29 -7.64 -3.50 33.09
CA GLN A 29 -7.37 -4.76 33.80
C GLN A 29 -7.03 -5.89 32.82
N SER A 30 -7.78 -6.02 31.71
CA SER A 30 -7.47 -6.96 30.62
C SER A 30 -6.13 -6.64 29.95
N LEU A 31 -5.87 -5.36 29.66
CA LEU A 31 -4.60 -4.90 29.10
C LEU A 31 -3.42 -5.23 30.03
N ASN A 32 -3.56 -4.99 31.34
CA ASN A 32 -2.53 -5.35 32.32
C ASN A 32 -2.33 -6.87 32.43
N SER A 33 -3.39 -7.67 32.31
CA SER A 33 -3.29 -9.13 32.26
C SER A 33 -2.46 -9.59 31.06
N LYS A 34 -2.63 -8.97 29.88
CA LYS A 34 -1.84 -9.27 28.68
C LYS A 34 -0.37 -8.86 28.82
N PHE A 35 -0.09 -7.77 29.53
CA PHE A 35 1.29 -7.39 29.86
C PHE A 35 1.94 -8.27 30.93
N ALA A 36 1.17 -9.04 31.69
CA ALA A 36 1.70 -10.02 32.63
C ALA A 36 2.02 -11.37 31.97
N SER A 37 1.57 -11.60 30.73
CA SER A 37 1.77 -12.85 30.01
C SER A 37 3.25 -13.09 29.71
N GLN A 38 3.66 -14.36 29.83
CA GLN A 38 5.02 -14.80 29.50
C GLN A 38 5.30 -14.64 28.01
N ASP A 39 4.31 -14.93 27.17
CA ASP A 39 4.39 -14.73 25.72
C ASP A 39 3.22 -13.87 25.22
N ILE A 40 3.51 -13.00 24.26
CA ILE A 40 2.50 -12.20 23.56
C ILE A 40 2.35 -12.71 22.13
N SER A 41 1.10 -12.81 21.67
CA SER A 41 0.81 -13.10 20.26
C SER A 41 1.19 -11.93 19.35
N VAL A 42 1.75 -12.24 18.18
CA VAL A 42 2.07 -11.24 17.15
C VAL A 42 0.83 -10.45 16.71
N GLY A 43 -0.34 -11.09 16.71
CA GLY A 43 -1.62 -10.42 16.45
C GLY A 43 -1.91 -9.28 17.43
N PHE A 44 -1.65 -9.49 18.73
CA PHE A 44 -1.84 -8.45 19.73
C PHE A 44 -0.85 -7.29 19.58
N VAL A 45 0.39 -7.57 19.18
CA VAL A 45 1.39 -6.51 18.89
C VAL A 45 0.93 -5.66 17.69
N LYS A 46 0.34 -6.28 16.67
CA LYS A 46 -0.23 -5.56 15.51
C LYS A 46 -1.40 -4.66 15.91
N GLU A 47 -2.32 -5.17 16.73
CA GLU A 47 -3.46 -4.39 17.26
C GLU A 47 -2.97 -3.14 18.00
N ILE A 48 -1.94 -3.30 18.84
CA ILE A 48 -1.32 -2.18 19.56
C ILE A 48 -0.70 -1.18 18.57
N ALA A 49 0.09 -1.65 17.61
CA ALA A 49 0.76 -0.81 16.62
C ALA A 49 -0.23 0.08 15.85
N ILE A 50 -1.38 -0.50 15.46
CA ILE A 50 -2.48 0.22 14.82
C ILE A 50 -3.06 1.27 15.79
N ALA A 51 -3.35 0.89 17.03
CA ALA A 51 -3.92 1.80 18.03
C ALA A 51 -3.00 2.99 18.36
N VAL A 52 -1.68 2.77 18.40
CA VAL A 52 -0.70 3.83 18.68
C VAL A 52 -0.21 4.56 17.44
N ASN A 53 -0.67 4.15 16.24
CA ASN A 53 -0.20 4.64 14.95
C ASN A 53 1.34 4.59 14.84
N LYS A 54 1.92 3.43 15.16
CA LYS A 54 3.37 3.18 15.06
C LYS A 54 3.64 1.97 14.20
N ASN A 55 4.86 1.90 13.65
CA ASN A 55 5.28 0.75 12.89
C ASN A 55 5.45 -0.47 13.84
N VAL A 56 4.95 -1.63 13.42
CA VAL A 56 5.07 -2.89 14.16
C VAL A 56 6.54 -3.26 14.40
N TYR A 57 7.41 -3.01 13.43
CA TYR A 57 8.84 -3.31 13.52
C TYR A 57 9.54 -2.46 14.60
N ASP A 58 9.14 -1.20 14.79
CA ASP A 58 9.69 -0.34 15.85
C ASP A 58 9.37 -0.87 17.25
N ILE A 59 8.24 -1.56 17.40
CA ILE A 59 7.85 -2.21 18.64
C ILE A 59 8.60 -3.53 18.81
N MET A 60 8.78 -4.28 17.72
CA MET A 60 9.39 -5.61 17.75
C MET A 60 10.92 -5.60 17.87
N LYS A 61 11.61 -4.52 17.43
CA LYS A 61 13.07 -4.41 17.42
C LYS A 61 13.70 -4.70 18.79
N GLU A 62 14.62 -5.66 18.88
CA GLU A 62 15.32 -5.98 20.12
C GLU A 62 16.44 -4.96 20.40
N ASP A 63 16.61 -4.56 21.65
CA ASP A 63 17.64 -3.58 22.06
C ASP A 63 19.08 -4.12 21.85
N ASN A 64 19.24 -5.43 21.60
CA ASN A 64 20.51 -6.12 21.35
C ASN A 64 21.00 -6.10 19.89
N ASP A 65 20.29 -5.41 18.99
CA ASP A 65 20.79 -5.19 17.63
C ASP A 65 21.87 -4.09 17.65
N LEU A 66 23.05 -4.44 18.17
CA LEU A 66 24.27 -3.61 18.22
C LEU A 66 24.90 -3.38 16.84
N SER A 67 24.22 -3.71 15.75
CA SER A 67 24.42 -3.12 14.42
C SER A 67 23.14 -2.36 14.07
N ILE A 68 22.97 -1.12 14.52
CA ILE A 68 23.30 0.09 13.76
C ILE A 68 23.47 1.21 14.81
N ALA A 69 24.65 1.28 15.44
CA ALA A 69 25.05 2.43 16.26
C ALA A 69 25.88 3.45 15.47
N ASN A 70 26.31 3.12 14.25
CA ASN A 70 26.94 4.02 13.29
C ASN A 70 26.63 3.53 11.87
N THR A 71 25.43 3.79 11.38
CA THR A 71 25.32 4.05 9.94
C THR A 71 25.38 5.56 9.87
N GLU A 72 26.58 6.08 9.55
CA GLU A 72 26.64 7.37 8.87
C GLU A 72 25.52 7.33 7.84
N VAL A 73 24.54 8.21 8.02
CA VAL A 73 23.50 8.41 7.03
C VAL A 73 24.26 8.74 5.76
N VAL A 74 24.43 7.76 4.89
CA VAL A 74 24.74 8.03 3.50
C VAL A 74 23.48 8.73 3.05
N GLU A 75 23.52 10.06 3.09
CA GLU A 75 22.52 10.89 2.47
C GLU A 75 22.50 10.44 1.01
N GLU A 76 21.52 9.60 0.66
CA GLU A 76 21.19 9.37 -0.73
C GLU A 76 21.09 10.76 -1.35
N PRO A 77 21.78 11.02 -2.48
CA PRO A 77 21.93 12.35 -3.02
C PRO A 77 20.55 13.01 -3.11
N THR A 78 20.31 13.91 -2.16
CA THR A 78 19.04 14.57 -1.81
C THR A 78 18.40 15.28 -3.01
N SER A 79 19.17 15.44 -4.08
CA SER A 79 18.78 15.89 -5.41
C SER A 79 17.49 15.28 -5.96
N TYR A 80 17.17 14.00 -5.79
CA TYR A 80 15.94 13.43 -6.39
C TYR A 80 14.68 13.75 -5.60
N ILE A 81 14.74 13.69 -4.26
CA ILE A 81 13.59 13.96 -3.39
C ILE A 81 13.32 15.48 -3.31
N ASP A 82 14.36 16.31 -3.25
CA ASP A 82 14.21 17.76 -3.16
C ASP A 82 13.68 18.39 -4.46
N ARG A 83 14.02 17.83 -5.63
CA ARG A 83 13.42 18.25 -6.92
C ARG A 83 11.91 18.00 -6.97
N ARG A 84 11.39 16.97 -6.29
CA ARG A 84 9.94 16.73 -6.19
C ARG A 84 9.23 17.60 -5.15
N ARG A 85 9.92 18.02 -4.08
CA ARG A 85 9.34 18.90 -3.04
C ARG A 85 9.15 20.35 -3.47
N GLY A 86 9.69 20.73 -4.63
CA GLY A 86 9.31 21.98 -5.33
C GLY A 86 7.86 22.00 -5.83
N ILE A 87 7.17 20.87 -5.86
CA ILE A 87 5.71 20.81 -6.09
C ILE A 87 5.06 21.27 -4.79
N LYS A 88 4.74 22.57 -4.74
CA LYS A 88 3.97 23.29 -3.72
C LYS A 88 3.13 22.34 -2.87
N ASN A 89 3.33 22.41 -1.56
CA ASN A 89 2.50 21.83 -0.51
C ASN A 89 1.00 22.00 -0.80
N ARG A 90 0.42 21.13 -1.62
CA ARG A 90 -1.01 20.86 -1.58
C ARG A 90 -1.14 19.98 -0.36
N SER A 91 -1.65 20.55 0.72
CA SER A 91 -2.17 19.81 1.86
C SER A 91 -3.14 18.77 1.29
N VAL A 92 -2.67 17.53 1.13
CA VAL A 92 -3.52 16.41 0.79
C VAL A 92 -4.34 16.15 2.05
N VAL A 93 -5.55 16.67 2.07
CA VAL A 93 -6.56 16.26 3.04
C VAL A 93 -6.83 14.79 2.72
N ILE A 94 -6.30 13.88 3.53
CA ILE A 94 -6.62 12.46 3.44
C ILE A 94 -8.05 12.34 3.98
N SER A 95 -9.04 12.48 3.10
CA SER A 95 -10.41 12.10 3.42
C SER A 95 -10.43 10.58 3.53
N ASN A 96 -10.78 10.07 4.72
CA ASN A 96 -10.97 8.65 5.00
C ASN A 96 -12.27 8.11 4.35
N THR A 97 -12.56 8.50 3.11
CA THR A 97 -13.59 7.86 2.30
C THR A 97 -12.93 6.63 1.66
N LYS A 98 -13.50 5.43 1.90
CA LYS A 98 -13.20 4.19 1.16
C LYS A 98 -13.65 4.35 -0.30
N GLU A 99 -13.07 5.31 -1.01
CA GLU A 99 -13.20 5.39 -2.46
C GLU A 99 -12.19 4.40 -3.02
N TYR A 100 -12.65 3.53 -3.91
CA TYR A 100 -11.81 2.59 -4.63
C TYR A 100 -10.80 3.38 -5.48
N GLN A 101 -9.63 3.67 -4.91
CA GLN A 101 -8.58 4.45 -5.57
C GLN A 101 -7.67 3.50 -6.36
N GLY A 102 -7.63 3.66 -7.68
CA GLY A 102 -6.72 2.94 -8.57
C GLY A 102 -7.36 2.51 -9.88
N VAL A 103 -6.57 1.86 -10.72
CA VAL A 103 -7.00 1.30 -12.00
C VAL A 103 -7.74 -0.03 -11.74
N PRO A 104 -9.01 -0.20 -12.14
CA PRO A 104 -9.76 -1.43 -11.89
C PRO A 104 -9.15 -2.62 -12.63
N ILE A 105 -9.01 -3.76 -11.95
CA ILE A 105 -8.50 -5.02 -12.51
C ILE A 105 -9.67 -5.95 -12.77
N PHE A 106 -9.75 -6.48 -13.99
CA PHE A 106 -10.76 -7.44 -14.39
C PHE A 106 -10.14 -8.82 -14.63
N ASN A 107 -10.83 -9.87 -14.20
CA ASN A 107 -10.48 -11.25 -14.53
C ASN A 107 -11.31 -11.74 -15.71
N VAL A 108 -11.12 -11.09 -16.86
CA VAL A 108 -11.79 -11.48 -18.10
C VAL A 108 -10.73 -11.83 -19.13
N PRO A 109 -10.90 -12.93 -19.89
CA PRO A 109 -10.00 -13.25 -20.98
C PRO A 109 -9.94 -12.09 -21.97
N ILE A 110 -8.79 -11.41 -22.05
CA ILE A 110 -8.52 -10.46 -23.14
C ILE A 110 -8.19 -11.29 -24.39
N ASP A 111 -9.21 -11.55 -25.20
CA ASP A 111 -9.04 -11.92 -26.60
C ASP A 111 -9.24 -10.68 -27.50
N ALA A 112 -9.00 -10.81 -28.81
CA ALA A 112 -9.14 -9.71 -29.75
C ALA A 112 -10.56 -9.11 -29.82
N SER A 113 -11.58 -9.82 -29.31
CA SER A 113 -12.98 -9.37 -29.27
C SER A 113 -13.38 -8.73 -27.92
N PHE A 114 -12.49 -8.76 -26.93
CA PHE A 114 -12.78 -8.29 -25.57
C PHE A 114 -13.03 -6.78 -25.48
N LEU A 115 -12.36 -5.97 -26.31
CA LEU A 115 -12.48 -4.51 -26.26
C LEU A 115 -13.90 -4.00 -26.57
N GLU A 116 -14.65 -4.72 -27.41
CA GLU A 116 -16.04 -4.39 -27.74
C GLU A 116 -16.98 -4.69 -26.56
N ARG A 117 -16.68 -5.73 -25.77
CA ARG A 117 -17.48 -6.15 -24.59
C ARG A 117 -17.21 -5.30 -23.35
N PHE A 118 -16.04 -4.67 -23.28
CA PHE A 118 -15.66 -3.83 -22.16
C PHE A 118 -16.49 -2.53 -22.06
N ARG A 119 -17.08 -2.06 -23.18
CA ARG A 119 -17.86 -0.81 -23.21
C ARG A 119 -19.23 -0.92 -22.54
N ASP A 120 -19.75 -2.14 -22.39
CA ASP A 120 -20.98 -2.38 -21.65
C ASP A 120 -20.64 -2.60 -20.18
N GLU A 121 -20.52 -1.49 -19.45
CA GLU A 121 -20.15 -1.39 -18.01
C GLU A 121 -21.01 -2.25 -17.06
N ALA A 122 -22.10 -2.86 -17.56
CA ALA A 122 -23.08 -3.59 -16.76
C ALA A 122 -22.67 -5.02 -16.35
N TYR A 123 -21.62 -5.60 -16.92
CA TYR A 123 -21.39 -7.07 -16.79
C TYR A 123 -20.15 -7.50 -15.99
N TYR A 124 -19.24 -6.60 -15.64
CA TYR A 124 -17.98 -7.01 -15.01
C TYR A 124 -17.69 -6.22 -13.74
N GLU A 125 -17.72 -6.90 -12.60
CA GLU A 125 -17.20 -6.35 -11.35
C GLU A 125 -15.66 -6.49 -11.31
N PRO A 126 -14.92 -5.43 -10.94
CA PRO A 126 -13.47 -5.53 -10.75
C PRO A 126 -13.13 -6.53 -9.64
N ILE A 127 -12.11 -7.36 -9.88
CA ILE A 127 -11.55 -8.25 -8.85
C ILE A 127 -10.60 -7.53 -7.87
N GLY A 128 -10.24 -6.30 -8.19
CA GLY A 128 -9.35 -5.47 -7.39
C GLY A 128 -9.00 -4.16 -8.09
N PHE A 129 -8.13 -3.37 -7.46
CA PHE A 129 -7.67 -2.09 -7.99
C PHE A 129 -6.13 -2.05 -7.92
N LEU A 130 -5.51 -1.62 -9.00
CA LEU A 130 -4.07 -1.44 -9.13
C LEU A 130 -3.71 0.02 -8.87
N ASN A 131 -2.88 0.26 -7.86
CA ASN A 131 -2.35 1.58 -7.56
C ASN A 131 -0.81 1.54 -7.63
N LEU A 132 -0.25 2.07 -8.72
CA LEU A 132 1.18 2.14 -8.94
C LEU A 132 1.63 3.61 -9.03
N PRO A 133 2.70 4.00 -8.32
CA PRO A 133 3.29 5.33 -8.48
C PRO A 133 3.67 5.57 -9.94
N LYS A 134 3.38 6.78 -10.46
CA LYS A 134 3.58 7.18 -11.87
C LYS A 134 2.66 6.51 -12.90
N LEU A 135 1.78 5.59 -12.53
CA LEU A 135 0.77 5.05 -13.45
C LEU A 135 -0.36 6.09 -13.61
N ARG A 136 -0.34 6.82 -14.73
CA ARG A 136 -1.33 7.88 -15.03
C ARG A 136 -2.11 7.52 -16.29
N ASN A 137 -3.35 7.99 -16.34
CA ASN A 137 -4.21 7.92 -17.53
C ASN A 137 -4.49 6.50 -18.02
N CYS A 138 -4.56 5.51 -17.14
CA CYS A 138 -4.98 4.16 -17.48
C CYS A 138 -6.44 3.94 -17.08
N ASP A 139 -7.20 3.28 -17.94
CA ASP A 139 -8.64 3.10 -17.75
C ASP A 139 -8.95 1.79 -17.02
N PHE A 140 -8.23 0.71 -17.35
CA PHE A 140 -8.40 -0.59 -16.71
C PHE A 140 -7.16 -1.46 -16.81
N ALA A 141 -7.16 -2.55 -16.05
CA ALA A 141 -6.18 -3.62 -16.15
C ALA A 141 -6.92 -4.96 -16.27
N ALA A 142 -6.27 -5.96 -16.87
CA ALA A 142 -6.81 -7.31 -16.85
C ALA A 142 -5.73 -8.39 -16.88
N VAL A 143 -6.13 -9.59 -16.47
CA VAL A 143 -5.28 -10.78 -16.49
C VAL A 143 -5.32 -11.40 -17.87
N ILE A 144 -4.15 -11.55 -18.50
CA ILE A 144 -4.04 -12.27 -19.78
C ILE A 144 -4.29 -13.75 -19.53
N SER A 145 -5.16 -14.33 -20.34
CA SER A 145 -5.34 -15.78 -20.46
C SER A 145 -4.92 -16.26 -21.85
N GLY A 146 -4.28 -17.43 -21.91
CA GLY A 146 -3.90 -18.05 -23.18
C GLY A 146 -2.48 -17.71 -23.63
N ASN A 147 -2.10 -18.23 -24.80
CA ASN A 147 -0.72 -18.18 -25.31
C ASN A 147 -0.55 -17.33 -26.57
N SER A 148 -1.57 -16.58 -26.99
CA SER A 148 -1.54 -15.78 -28.22
C SER A 148 -0.47 -14.68 -28.21
N MET A 149 -0.09 -14.17 -27.03
CA MET A 149 0.95 -13.17 -26.84
C MET A 149 2.32 -13.73 -26.43
N TYR A 150 2.48 -15.06 -26.45
CA TYR A 150 3.77 -15.69 -26.14
C TYR A 150 4.78 -15.42 -27.28
N PRO A 151 6.06 -15.10 -26.99
CA PRO A 151 6.71 -15.09 -25.67
C PRO A 151 6.68 -13.73 -24.93
N LEU A 152 6.18 -12.67 -25.57
CA LEU A 152 6.19 -11.30 -25.01
C LEU A 152 5.45 -11.23 -23.67
N MET A 153 4.31 -11.92 -23.57
CA MET A 153 3.53 -12.01 -22.33
C MET A 153 3.04 -13.44 -22.11
N LYS A 154 3.20 -13.90 -20.87
CA LYS A 154 2.75 -15.22 -20.43
C LYS A 154 1.33 -15.14 -19.88
N SER A 155 0.57 -16.23 -19.99
CA SER A 155 -0.70 -16.38 -19.28
C SER A 155 -0.50 -16.10 -17.79
N GLY A 156 -1.45 -15.37 -17.19
CA GLY A 156 -1.37 -14.89 -15.81
C GLY A 156 -0.68 -13.53 -15.63
N SER A 157 -0.09 -12.94 -16.68
CA SER A 157 0.41 -11.57 -16.62
C SER A 157 -0.75 -10.57 -16.51
N ILE A 158 -0.55 -9.49 -15.78
CA ILE A 158 -1.49 -8.36 -15.72
C ILE A 158 -1.05 -7.32 -16.74
N VAL A 159 -1.96 -6.90 -17.59
CA VAL A 159 -1.78 -5.76 -18.50
C VAL A 159 -2.59 -4.58 -18.05
N VAL A 160 -2.03 -3.38 -18.23
CA VAL A 160 -2.70 -2.12 -17.99
C VAL A 160 -3.01 -1.48 -19.33
N CYS A 161 -4.25 -1.06 -19.50
CA CYS A 161 -4.79 -0.56 -20.75
C CYS A 161 -5.29 0.88 -20.61
N ARG A 162 -5.09 1.65 -21.69
CA ARG A 162 -5.69 2.97 -21.89
C ARG A 162 -6.53 2.92 -23.16
N ILE A 163 -7.79 3.29 -23.06
CA ILE A 163 -8.69 3.46 -24.18
C ILE A 163 -8.31 4.76 -24.89
N VAL A 164 -7.92 4.63 -26.14
CA VAL A 164 -7.63 5.77 -27.02
C VAL A 164 -8.80 5.93 -27.96
N ASN A 165 -9.53 7.04 -27.87
CA ASN A 165 -10.53 7.38 -28.86
C ASN A 165 -9.83 7.89 -30.12
N ALA A 166 -9.87 7.08 -31.18
CA ALA A 166 -9.40 7.47 -32.49
C ALA A 166 -10.40 8.41 -33.17
N ASN A 167 -10.55 9.63 -32.64
CA ASN A 167 -11.02 10.73 -33.47
C ASN A 167 -9.83 11.13 -34.34
N LEU A 168 -9.90 10.73 -35.61
CA LEU A 168 -8.94 11.04 -36.67
C LEU A 168 -8.74 12.56 -36.75
N ASN A 169 -7.63 13.07 -36.20
CA ASN A 169 -6.91 14.31 -36.57
C ASN A 169 -6.04 14.90 -35.43
N THR A 170 -5.44 14.07 -34.59
CA THR A 170 -4.30 14.55 -33.78
C THR A 170 -3.21 13.50 -33.82
N ASP A 171 -2.11 13.92 -34.43
CA ASP A 171 -0.87 13.20 -34.60
C ASP A 171 -0.40 12.57 -33.30
N ALA A 172 0.11 11.35 -33.43
CA ALA A 172 0.91 10.62 -32.46
C ALA A 172 0.33 10.59 -31.04
N ALA A 173 -0.26 9.45 -30.68
CA ALA A 173 -0.38 9.05 -29.29
C ALA A 173 1.03 8.96 -28.69
N TYR A 174 1.54 10.08 -28.19
CA TYR A 174 2.75 10.15 -27.39
C TYR A 174 2.49 9.26 -26.17
N PHE A 175 3.13 8.10 -26.15
CA PHE A 175 3.40 7.42 -24.91
C PHE A 175 4.33 8.36 -24.13
N ASP A 176 3.88 8.83 -22.98
CA ASP A 176 4.70 9.53 -21.99
C ASP A 176 5.77 8.51 -21.54
N GLU A 177 6.88 8.43 -22.28
CA GLU A 177 8.09 7.75 -21.83
C GLU A 177 8.64 8.59 -20.67
N GLY A 178 8.10 8.32 -19.49
CA GLY A 178 8.41 9.08 -18.30
C GLY A 178 9.90 9.07 -17.99
N GLU A 179 10.46 10.27 -17.90
CA GLU A 179 11.74 10.53 -17.22
C GLU A 179 11.72 10.15 -15.71
#